data_AF-A0A4S8LV76-F1
#
_entry.id   AF-A0A4S8LV76-F1
#
_cell.length_a   1.000
_cell.length_b   1.000
_cell.length_c   1.000
_cell.angle_alpha   90.00
_cell.angle_beta   90.00
_cell.angle_gamma   90.00
#
_symmetry.space_group_name_H-M   'P 1'
#
loop_
_entity.id
_entity.type
_entity.pdbx_description
1 polymer ?
#
loop_
_entity_poly.entity_id
_entity_poly.type
_entity_poly.pdbx_seq_one_letter_code
_entity_poly.pdbx_strand_id
1 'polypeptide(L)'
;VKEKGTRVAGNVKNQFANFEKTRPGYYGELGSVIIHQTLFEMFPPQTTNEESDNFVPLNLKSFIERVLVPEVSTKLIMEDKGLEGYSGMKEAVQILRESSSYGVAMFPEDGGEWG
;
A
#
# COMPACT_ATOMS: atom_id res chain seq x y z
N VAL A 1 29.68 20.90 -3.71
CA VAL A 1 29.04 19.74 -4.38
C VAL A 1 28.64 18.61 -3.41
N LYS A 2 29.32 18.41 -2.26
CA LYS A 2 29.00 17.33 -1.29
C LYS A 2 27.64 17.41 -0.59
N GLU A 3 27.13 18.61 -0.27
CA GLU A 3 25.90 18.76 0.54
C GLU A 3 24.60 18.46 -0.23
N LYS A 4 24.59 18.68 -1.55
CA LYS A 4 23.44 18.38 -2.42
C LYS A 4 23.25 16.87 -2.63
N GLY A 5 24.33 16.08 -2.67
CA GLY A 5 24.27 14.63 -2.86
C GLY A 5 23.64 13.89 -1.66
N THR A 6 23.95 14.32 -0.44
CA THR A 6 23.44 13.70 0.80
C THR A 6 21.93 13.88 0.96
N ARG A 7 21.39 15.04 0.59
CA ARG A 7 19.94 15.31 0.63
C ARG A 7 19.17 14.48 -0.39
N VAL A 8 19.69 14.34 -1.61
CA VAL A 8 19.06 13.51 -2.66
C VAL A 8 19.07 12.03 -2.25
N ALA A 9 20.19 11.52 -1.73
CA ALA A 9 20.28 10.14 -1.24
C ALA A 9 19.34 9.86 -0.05
N GLY A 10 19.20 10.81 0.88
CA GLY A 10 18.24 10.71 1.98
C GLY A 10 16.79 10.68 1.51
N ASN A 11 16.46 11.46 0.49
CA ASN A 11 15.12 11.51 -0.08
C ASN A 11 14.75 10.21 -0.81
N VAL A 12 15.69 9.66 -1.59
CA VAL A 12 15.54 8.37 -2.27
C VAL A 12 15.37 7.23 -1.26
N LYS A 13 16.19 7.20 -0.20
CA LYS A 13 16.08 6.19 0.86
C LYS A 13 14.73 6.24 1.60
N ASN A 14 14.20 7.44 1.85
CA ASN A 14 12.86 7.61 2.43
C ASN A 14 11.75 7.19 1.46
N GLN A 15 11.92 7.43 0.16
CA GLN A 15 10.98 6.98 -0.86
C GLN A 15 10.95 5.44 -0.96
N PHE A 16 12.11 4.79 -0.93
CA PHE A 16 12.21 3.32 -0.88
C PHE A 16 11.63 2.74 0.43
N ALA A 17 11.92 3.35 1.58
CA ALA A 17 11.37 2.91 2.85
C ALA A 17 9.86 3.09 2.95
N ASN A 18 9.28 4.07 2.23
CA ASN A 18 7.84 4.23 2.11
C ASN A 18 7.25 3.21 1.14
N PHE A 19 7.91 2.93 0.01
CA PHE A 19 7.47 1.93 -0.96
C PHE A 19 7.39 0.53 -0.35
N GLU A 20 8.41 0.11 0.39
CA GLU A 20 8.42 -1.18 1.12
C GLU A 20 7.28 -1.28 2.15
N LYS A 21 6.88 -0.16 2.76
CA LYS A 21 5.80 -0.12 3.77
C LYS A 21 4.41 -0.07 3.19
N THR A 22 4.26 0.32 1.92
CA THR A 22 2.96 0.40 1.24
C THR A 22 2.63 -0.84 0.42
N ARG A 23 3.49 -1.87 0.42
CA ARG A 23 3.23 -3.12 -0.29
C ARG A 23 2.07 -3.88 0.35
N PRO A 24 1.22 -4.54 -0.44
CA PRO A 24 0.05 -5.27 0.08
C PRO A 24 0.43 -6.68 0.61
N GLY A 25 1.67 -6.90 1.05
CA GLY A 25 2.11 -8.21 1.55
C GLY A 25 2.05 -9.31 0.49
N TYR A 26 1.55 -10.49 0.87
CA TYR A 26 1.49 -11.66 -0.02
C TYR A 26 0.57 -11.48 -1.23
N TYR A 27 -0.25 -10.43 -1.29
CA TYR A 27 -1.07 -10.15 -2.47
C TYR A 27 -0.27 -9.60 -3.67
N GLY A 28 0.97 -9.17 -3.46
CA GLY A 28 1.85 -8.70 -4.53
C GLY A 28 1.33 -7.45 -5.27
N GLU A 29 1.97 -7.11 -6.38
CA GLU A 29 1.63 -5.91 -7.15
C GLU A 29 0.24 -6.02 -7.79
N LEU A 30 -0.11 -7.21 -8.29
CA LEU A 30 -1.45 -7.47 -8.84
C LEU A 30 -2.55 -7.18 -7.81
N GLY A 31 -2.37 -7.62 -6.56
CA GLY A 31 -3.31 -7.31 -5.48
C GLY A 31 -3.39 -5.82 -5.18
N SER A 32 -2.26 -5.11 -5.25
CA SER A 32 -2.21 -3.65 -5.10
C SER A 32 -3.09 -2.96 -6.15
N VAL A 33 -2.99 -3.39 -7.41
CA VAL A 33 -3.77 -2.84 -8.54
C VAL A 33 -5.26 -3.08 -8.32
N ILE A 34 -5.66 -4.30 -7.96
CA ILE A 34 -7.06 -4.66 -7.72
C ILE A 34 -7.64 -3.85 -6.57
N ILE A 35 -6.93 -3.77 -5.44
CA ILE A 35 -7.35 -2.97 -4.29
C ILE A 35 -7.48 -1.49 -4.68
N HIS A 36 -6.50 -0.96 -5.40
CA HIS A 36 -6.52 0.45 -5.83
C HIS A 36 -7.70 0.75 -6.77
N GLN A 37 -7.95 -0.10 -7.78
CA GLN A 37 -9.10 0.04 -8.67
C GLN A 37 -10.42 -0.01 -7.90
N THR A 38 -10.56 -1.00 -7.01
CA THR A 38 -11.73 -1.16 -6.15
C THR A 38 -11.98 0.08 -5.29
N LEU A 39 -10.92 0.67 -4.70
CA LEU A 39 -11.02 1.89 -3.91
C LEU A 39 -11.42 3.10 -4.77
N PHE A 40 -10.94 3.20 -6.01
CA PHE A 40 -11.34 4.27 -6.93
C PHE A 40 -12.79 4.14 -7.39
N GLU A 41 -13.32 2.93 -7.52
CA GLU A 41 -14.73 2.69 -7.80
C GLU A 41 -15.62 3.06 -6.60
N MET A 42 -15.18 2.74 -5.38
CA MET A 42 -15.90 3.09 -4.14
C MET A 42 -15.82 4.59 -3.81
N PHE A 43 -14.71 5.24 -4.14
CA PHE A 43 -14.44 6.66 -3.87
C PHE A 43 -14.05 7.40 -5.16
N PRO A 44 -14.98 7.60 -6.12
CA PRO A 44 -14.64 8.22 -7.39
C PRO A 44 -14.16 9.67 -7.18
N PRO A 45 -13.02 10.06 -7.77
CA PRO A 45 -12.48 11.42 -7.64
C PRO A 45 -13.44 12.53 -8.07
N GLN A 46 -14.36 12.25 -9.01
CA GLN A 46 -15.31 13.25 -9.51
C GLN A 46 -16.41 13.59 -8.50
N THR A 47 -16.64 12.69 -7.54
CA THR A 47 -17.69 12.82 -6.51
C THR A 47 -17.11 13.00 -5.11
N THR A 48 -15.86 12.61 -4.92
CA THR A 48 -15.11 12.80 -3.69
C THR A 48 -14.48 14.19 -3.73
N ASN A 49 -14.84 15.06 -2.78
CA ASN A 49 -14.26 16.39 -2.70
C ASN A 49 -12.75 16.31 -2.44
N GLU A 50 -11.93 16.39 -3.50
CA GLU A 50 -10.47 16.30 -3.42
C GLU A 50 -9.85 17.44 -2.59
N GLU A 51 -10.57 18.56 -2.44
CA GLU A 51 -10.17 19.73 -1.65
C GLU A 51 -10.65 19.67 -0.19
N SER A 52 -11.25 18.54 0.22
CA SER A 52 -11.65 18.33 1.60
C SER A 52 -10.44 18.31 2.54
N ASP A 53 -10.49 19.10 3.61
CA ASP A 53 -9.48 19.13 4.69
C ASP A 53 -9.22 17.77 5.34
N ASN A 54 -10.13 16.80 5.17
CA ASN A 54 -10.00 15.42 5.67
C ASN A 54 -8.74 14.69 5.18
N PHE A 55 -8.13 15.11 4.07
CA PHE A 55 -6.95 14.44 3.51
C PHE A 55 -5.65 15.19 3.79
N VAL A 56 -5.70 16.42 4.32
CA VAL A 56 -4.54 17.26 4.58
C VAL A 56 -3.56 16.53 5.54
N PRO A 57 -2.24 16.54 5.26
CA PRO A 57 -1.52 17.25 4.20
C PRO A 57 -1.39 16.47 2.87
N LEU A 58 -2.10 15.36 2.69
CA LEU A 58 -2.10 14.56 1.48
C LEU A 58 -3.23 14.98 0.52
N ASN A 59 -3.12 14.55 -0.74
CA ASN A 59 -4.24 14.55 -1.68
C ASN A 59 -4.93 13.17 -1.68
N LEU A 60 -6.14 13.09 -2.25
CA LEU A 60 -6.94 11.86 -2.30
C LEU A 60 -6.14 10.67 -2.86
N LYS A 61 -5.43 10.86 -3.97
CA LYS A 61 -4.59 9.82 -4.57
C LYS A 61 -3.52 9.29 -3.60
N SER A 62 -2.77 10.20 -2.96
CA SER A 62 -1.73 9.84 -2.00
C SER A 62 -2.30 9.19 -0.74
N PHE A 63 -3.50 9.59 -0.33
CA PHE A 63 -4.21 8.98 0.78
C PHE A 63 -4.63 7.54 0.44
N ILE A 64 -5.19 7.31 -0.75
CA ILE A 64 -5.53 5.97 -1.24
C ILE A 64 -4.28 5.08 -1.26
N GLU A 65 -3.22 5.53 -1.94
CA GLU A 65 -2.00 4.71 -2.13
C GLU A 65 -1.24 4.43 -0.83
N ARG A 66 -1.15 5.42 0.08
CA ARG A 66 -0.27 5.33 1.25
C ARG A 66 -0.98 4.94 2.54
N VAL A 67 -2.31 5.03 2.56
CA VAL A 67 -3.12 4.75 3.76
C VAL A 67 -4.13 3.66 3.47
N LEU A 68 -5.02 3.84 2.48
CA LEU A 68 -6.10 2.88 2.26
C LEU A 68 -5.61 1.55 1.70
N VAL A 69 -4.68 1.53 0.75
CA VAL A 69 -4.15 0.27 0.20
C VAL A 69 -3.51 -0.60 1.31
N PRO A 70 -2.62 -0.09 2.18
CA PRO A 70 -2.09 -0.89 3.30
C PRO A 70 -3.13 -1.27 4.36
N GLU A 71 -4.10 -0.41 4.65
CA GLU A 71 -5.21 -0.70 5.58
C GLU A 71 -6.07 -1.85 5.05
N VAL A 72 -6.51 -1.78 3.80
CA VAL A 72 -7.30 -2.83 3.14
C VAL A 72 -6.50 -4.13 3.11
N SER A 73 -5.24 -4.08 2.70
CA SER A 73 -4.37 -5.27 2.68
C SER A 73 -4.27 -5.91 4.07
N THR A 74 -4.11 -5.09 5.12
CA THR A 74 -4.10 -5.58 6.51
C THR A 74 -5.42 -6.23 6.90
N LYS A 75 -6.56 -5.62 6.51
CA LYS A 75 -7.90 -6.16 6.80
C LYS A 75 -8.17 -7.48 6.09
N LEU A 76 -7.78 -7.59 4.82
CA LEU A 76 -7.88 -8.84 4.08
C LEU A 76 -7.03 -9.94 4.73
N ILE A 77 -5.81 -9.62 5.18
CA ILE A 77 -4.99 -10.59 5.94
C ILE A 77 -5.65 -11.00 7.26
N MET A 78 -6.27 -10.04 7.97
CA MET A 78 -7.01 -10.37 9.19
C MET A 78 -8.15 -11.34 8.90
N GLU A 79 -8.89 -11.13 7.82
CA GLU A 79 -9.98 -12.01 7.39
C GLU A 79 -9.47 -13.41 7.00
N ASP A 80 -8.45 -13.48 6.15
CA ASP A 80 -7.82 -14.73 5.68
C ASP A 80 -7.29 -15.60 6.83
N LYS A 81 -6.82 -14.96 7.89
CA LYS A 81 -6.18 -15.63 9.04
C LYS A 81 -7.12 -15.78 10.25
N GLY A 82 -8.36 -15.28 10.16
CA GLY A 82 -9.30 -15.28 11.29
C GLY A 82 -8.77 -14.49 12.49
N LEU A 83 -8.06 -13.39 12.24
CA LEU A 83 -7.47 -12.54 13.26
C LEU A 83 -8.42 -11.43 13.69
N GLU A 84 -8.56 -11.24 15.00
CA GLU A 84 -9.49 -10.28 15.56
C GLU A 84 -8.83 -9.30 16.54
N GLY A 85 -9.45 -8.12 16.67
CA GLY A 85 -9.03 -7.09 17.61
C GLY A 85 -7.63 -6.51 17.34
N TYR A 86 -7.10 -5.85 18.36
CA TYR A 86 -5.81 -5.13 18.27
C TYR A 86 -4.60 -6.07 18.14
N SER A 87 -4.63 -7.23 18.81
CA SER A 87 -3.61 -8.26 18.67
C SER A 87 -3.58 -8.84 17.26
N GLY A 88 -4.77 -9.16 16.72
CA GLY A 88 -4.89 -9.66 15.35
C GLY A 88 -4.41 -8.65 14.31
N MET A 89 -4.71 -7.36 14.50
CA MET A 89 -4.21 -6.30 13.62
C MET A 89 -2.68 -6.21 13.65
N LYS A 90 -2.04 -6.33 14.82
CA LYS A 90 -0.56 -6.34 14.91
C LYS A 90 0.05 -7.52 14.16
N GLU A 91 -0.54 -8.70 14.33
CA GLU A 91 -0.11 -9.90 13.63
C GLU A 91 -0.30 -9.79 12.12
N ALA A 92 -1.44 -9.27 11.66
CA ALA A 92 -1.69 -9.03 10.24
C ALA A 92 -0.67 -8.04 9.62
N VAL A 93 -0.32 -6.96 10.33
CA VAL A 93 0.73 -6.03 9.87
C VAL A 93 2.10 -6.71 9.81
N GLN A 94 2.40 -7.62 10.75
CA GLN A 94 3.63 -8.41 10.71
C GLN A 94 3.66 -9.33 9.50
N ILE A 95 2.59 -10.10 9.26
CA ILE A 95 2.43 -10.97 8.09
C ILE A 95 2.56 -10.16 6.79
N LEU A 96 1.90 -8.99 6.70
CA LEU A 96 1.99 -8.11 5.55
C LEU A 96 3.44 -7.75 5.20
N ARG A 97 4.24 -7.39 6.22
CA ARG A 97 5.66 -7.02 6.01
C ARG A 97 6.52 -8.23 5.65
N GLU A 98 6.37 -9.33 6.38
CA GLU A 98 7.18 -10.54 6.18
C GLU A 98 6.90 -11.23 4.85
N SER A 99 5.68 -11.12 4.34
CA SER A 99 5.23 -11.77 3.11
C SER A 99 5.36 -10.92 1.84
N SER A 100 5.83 -9.67 1.95
CA SER A 100 5.94 -8.77 0.81
C SER A 100 6.85 -9.31 -0.31
N SER A 101 7.99 -9.92 0.03
CA SER A 101 8.89 -10.53 -0.97
C SER A 101 8.25 -11.73 -1.68
N TYR A 102 7.41 -12.49 -0.97
CA TYR A 102 6.64 -13.58 -1.55
C TYR A 102 5.59 -13.05 -2.53
N GLY A 103 4.84 -12.02 -2.13
CA GLY A 103 3.82 -11.42 -2.99
C GLY A 103 4.40 -10.88 -4.30
N VAL A 104 5.53 -10.17 -4.25
CA VAL A 104 6.23 -9.67 -5.45
C VAL A 104 6.65 -10.82 -6.38
N ALA A 105 7.14 -11.93 -5.82
CA ALA A 105 7.57 -13.07 -6.61
C ALA A 105 6.40 -13.85 -7.23
N MET A 106 5.27 -13.95 -6.52
CA MET A 106 4.13 -14.78 -6.93
C MET A 106 3.09 -14.03 -7.77
N PHE A 107 2.93 -12.73 -7.55
CA PHE A 107 1.88 -11.92 -8.16
C PHE A 107 2.41 -10.56 -8.67
N PRO A 108 3.33 -10.55 -9.66
CA PRO A 108 3.81 -9.32 -10.30
C PRO A 108 2.73 -8.70 -11.20
N GLU A 109 2.73 -7.37 -11.36
CA GLU A 109 1.76 -6.65 -12.22
C GLU A 109 1.94 -7.00 -13.70
N ASP A 110 3.19 -7.13 -14.15
CA ASP A 110 3.56 -7.46 -15.54
C ASP A 110 3.49 -8.96 -15.88
N GLY A 111 2.97 -9.80 -14.97
CA GLY A 111 2.89 -11.25 -15.12
C GLY A 111 1.83 -11.75 -16.12
N GLY A 112 1.54 -10.97 -17.18
CA GLY A 112 0.49 -11.17 -18.18
C GLY A 112 0.54 -12.45 -19.03
N GLU A 113 1.20 -13.52 -18.58
CA GLU A 113 1.15 -14.84 -19.21
C GLU A 113 1.16 -15.97 -18.17
N TRP A 114 0.10 -16.09 -17.37
CA TRP A 114 -0.27 -17.38 -16.77
C TRP A 114 -1.80 -17.53 -16.75
N GLY A 115 -2.34 -18.08 -17.86
CA GLY A 115 -3.71 -18.59 -17.95
C GLY A 115 -4.49 -18.12 -19.17
#